data_AF-A0A959PQY4-F1
#
_entry.id   AF-A0A959PQY4-F1
#
_cell.length_a   1.000
_cell.length_b   1.000
_cell.length_c   1.000
_cell.angle_alpha   90.00
_cell.angle_beta   90.00
_cell.angle_gamma   90.00
#
_symmetry.space_group_name_H-M   'P 1'
#
loop_
_entity.id
_entity.type
_entity.pdbx_description
1 polymer ?
#
loop_
_entity_poly.entity_id
_entity_poly.type
_entity_poly.pdbx_seq_one_letter_code
_entity_poly.pdbx_strand_id
1 'polypeptide(L)'
;MFSKYIKRPVLAIALSLGIMFLGMLAIETSPVSQFPSIAPPRVSIFIEFPGSNADVLVKSTLTILERAINGVQGMQYMLSDATSAGEASIEVIFEPGTDPTLAAVRVKSRVDQVMTNLPPLVQREG
;
A
#
# COMPACT_ATOMS: atom_id res chain seq x y z
N MET A 1 -26.60 -41.45 -1.54
CA MET A 1 -25.15 -41.17 -1.78
C MET A 1 -24.24 -42.10 -0.96
N PHE A 2 -24.49 -42.31 0.34
CA PHE A 2 -23.62 -43.11 1.23
C PHE A 2 -23.59 -44.63 0.95
N SER A 3 -24.62 -45.21 0.35
CA SER A 3 -24.71 -46.66 0.07
C SER A 3 -23.72 -47.17 -0.99
N LYS A 4 -23.22 -46.30 -1.89
CA LYS A 4 -22.19 -46.66 -2.89
C LYS A 4 -20.80 -46.82 -2.27
N TYR A 5 -20.48 -46.04 -1.24
CA TYR A 5 -19.18 -46.10 -0.55
C TYR A 5 -19.06 -47.34 0.34
N ILE A 6 -20.16 -47.77 0.97
CA ILE A 6 -20.21 -49.00 1.78
C ILE A 6 -20.01 -50.26 0.92
N LYS A 7 -20.48 -50.26 -0.34
CA LYS A 7 -20.33 -51.40 -1.26
C LYS A 7 -18.95 -51.51 -1.91
N ARG A 8 -18.11 -50.46 -1.88
CA ARG A 8 -16.75 -50.46 -2.45
C ARG A 8 -15.76 -49.79 -1.49
N PRO A 9 -15.31 -50.50 -0.43
CA PRO A 9 -14.47 -49.94 0.63
C PRO A 9 -13.13 -49.39 0.12
N VAL A 10 -12.58 -49.98 -0.95
CA VAL A 10 -11.31 -49.54 -1.57
C VAL A 10 -11.42 -48.10 -2.13
N LEU A 11 -12.55 -47.74 -2.73
CA LEU A 11 -12.75 -46.37 -3.27
C LEU A 11 -12.86 -45.33 -2.16
N ALA A 12 -13.47 -45.69 -1.03
CA ALA A 12 -13.58 -44.80 0.12
C ALA A 12 -12.20 -44.51 0.75
N ILE A 13 -11.36 -45.53 0.88
CA ILE A 13 -9.98 -45.38 1.40
C ILE A 13 -9.13 -44.53 0.45
N ALA A 14 -9.21 -44.78 -0.86
CA ALA A 14 -8.48 -44.00 -1.85
C ALA A 14 -8.86 -42.50 -1.82
N LEU A 15 -10.17 -42.21 -1.69
CA LEU A 15 -10.66 -40.84 -1.58
C LEU A 15 -10.19 -40.17 -0.28
N SER A 16 -10.21 -40.88 0.84
CA SER A 16 -9.70 -40.40 2.12
C SER A 16 -8.21 -40.04 2.05
N LEU A 17 -7.40 -40.91 1.45
CA LEU A 17 -5.97 -40.66 1.25
C LEU A 17 -5.73 -39.47 0.32
N GLY A 18 -6.53 -39.33 -0.74
CA GLY A 18 -6.46 -38.18 -1.64
C GLY A 18 -6.75 -36.85 -0.94
N ILE A 19 -7.81 -36.80 -0.11
CA ILE A 19 -8.15 -35.59 0.66
C ILE A 19 -7.06 -35.28 1.69
N MET A 20 -6.52 -36.29 2.37
CA MET A 20 -5.46 -36.10 3.37
C MET A 20 -4.17 -35.58 2.72
N PHE A 21 -3.81 -36.11 1.54
CA PHE A 21 -2.65 -35.66 0.78
C PHE A 21 -2.79 -34.22 0.29
N LEU A 22 -3.95 -33.86 -0.28
CA LEU A 22 -4.24 -32.48 -0.67
C LEU A 22 -4.26 -31.52 0.52
N GLY A 23 -4.77 -31.97 1.67
CA GLY A 23 -4.75 -31.21 2.92
C GLY A 23 -3.33 -30.95 3.42
N MET A 24 -2.44 -31.94 3.34
CA MET A 24 -1.03 -31.77 3.74
C MET A 24 -0.29 -30.76 2.84
N LEU A 25 -0.51 -30.82 1.52
CA LEU A 25 0.03 -29.83 0.59
C LEU A 25 -0.51 -28.41 0.85
N ALA A 26 -1.79 -28.28 1.19
CA ALA A 26 -2.41 -26.99 1.50
C ALA A 26 -1.83 -26.34 2.77
N ILE A 27 -1.45 -27.16 3.77
CA ILE A 27 -0.81 -26.68 5.00
C ILE A 27 0.58 -26.11 4.68
N GLU A 28 1.38 -26.79 3.86
CA GLU A 28 2.72 -26.32 3.49
C GLU A 28 2.71 -25.11 2.56
N THR A 29 1.71 -25.00 1.68
CA THR A 29 1.63 -23.91 0.69
C THR A 29 0.85 -22.69 1.15
N SER A 30 0.04 -22.81 2.20
CA SER A 30 -0.75 -21.67 2.71
C SER A 30 0.15 -20.64 3.39
N PRO A 31 0.09 -19.36 2.96
CA PRO A 31 0.80 -18.29 3.65
C PRO A 31 0.26 -18.14 5.08
N VAL A 32 1.15 -18.27 6.06
CA VAL A 32 0.82 -18.02 7.46
C VAL A 32 1.06 -16.53 7.74
N SER A 33 0.00 -15.80 8.10
CA SER A 33 0.08 -14.42 8.59
C SER A 33 -0.53 -14.32 9.98
N GLN A 34 0.10 -13.56 10.88
CA GLN A 34 -0.39 -13.36 12.25
C GLN A 34 -1.69 -12.54 12.28
N PHE A 35 -1.87 -11.65 11.32
CA PHE A 35 -3.10 -10.88 11.11
C PHE A 35 -3.39 -10.81 9.61
N PRO A 36 -4.67 -10.86 9.18
CA PRO A 36 -5.01 -10.44 7.83
C PRO A 36 -4.60 -8.97 7.66
N SER A 37 -4.22 -8.57 6.44
CA SER A 37 -3.91 -7.18 6.13
C SER A 37 -5.19 -6.33 6.20
N ILE A 38 -5.58 -5.93 7.41
CA ILE A 38 -6.71 -5.02 7.68
C ILE A 38 -6.30 -3.55 7.54
N ALA A 39 -4.99 -3.27 7.49
CA ALA A 39 -4.48 -1.92 7.35
C ALA A 39 -4.73 -1.42 5.93
N PRO A 40 -5.34 -0.23 5.77
CA PRO A 40 -5.49 0.39 4.46
C PRO A 40 -4.09 0.64 3.85
N PRO A 41 -3.93 0.52 2.53
CA PRO A 41 -2.71 0.89 1.85
C PRO A 41 -2.40 2.37 2.09
N ARG A 42 -1.14 2.67 2.40
CA ARG A 42 -0.68 4.03 2.64
C ARG A 42 0.61 4.29 1.87
N VAL A 43 0.75 5.50 1.34
CA VAL A 43 1.95 5.96 0.67
C VAL A 43 2.42 7.21 1.40
N SER A 44 3.61 7.14 2.01
CA SER A 44 4.24 8.28 2.66
C SER A 44 5.28 8.91 1.72
N ILE A 45 5.19 10.22 1.56
CA ILE A 45 6.18 11.05 0.88
C ILE A 45 6.94 11.84 1.94
N PHE A 46 8.25 11.72 1.94
CA PHE A 46 9.14 12.53 2.78
C PHE A 46 9.75 13.65 1.93
N ILE A 47 9.80 14.85 2.51
CA ILE A 47 10.27 16.06 1.86
C ILE A 47 11.22 16.75 2.81
N GLU A 48 12.42 17.05 2.33
CA GLU A 48 13.42 17.78 3.10
C GLU A 48 13.75 19.09 2.39
N PHE A 49 13.68 20.19 3.15
CA PHE A 49 14.07 21.52 2.73
C PHE A 49 14.94 22.18 3.81
N PRO A 50 16.24 21.85 3.86
CA PRO A 50 17.12 22.32 4.91
C PRO A 50 17.23 23.85 4.91
N GLY A 51 17.04 24.46 6.07
CA GLY A 51 17.13 25.91 6.27
C GLY A 51 15.84 26.70 6.02
N SER A 52 14.71 26.02 5.81
CA SER A 52 13.39 26.65 5.71
C SER A 52 12.60 26.59 7.01
N ASN A 53 11.72 27.58 7.24
CA ASN A 53 10.72 27.51 8.30
C ASN A 53 9.47 26.74 7.81
N ALA A 54 8.67 26.22 8.74
CA ALA A 54 7.45 25.46 8.45
C ALA A 54 6.50 26.23 7.53
N ASP A 55 6.26 27.52 7.80
CA ASP A 55 5.37 28.36 6.98
C ASP A 55 5.83 28.50 5.53
N VAL A 56 7.14 28.57 5.30
CA VAL A 56 7.72 28.70 3.96
C VAL A 56 7.62 27.37 3.24
N LEU A 57 7.89 26.25 3.92
CA LEU A 57 7.78 24.90 3.37
C LEU A 57 6.34 24.56 2.96
N VAL A 58 5.37 24.92 3.81
CA VAL A 58 3.93 24.74 3.52
C VAL A 58 3.55 25.47 2.24
N LYS A 59 3.83 26.77 2.16
CA LYS A 59 3.40 27.61 1.03
C LYS A 59 4.12 27.31 -0.28
N SER A 60 5.39 26.92 -0.22
CA SER A 60 6.23 26.73 -1.41
C SER A 60 6.19 25.32 -1.98
N THR A 61 6.05 24.30 -1.14
CA THR A 61 6.23 22.90 -1.55
C THR A 61 4.99 22.07 -1.21
N LEU A 62 4.54 22.11 0.05
CA LEU A 62 3.46 21.25 0.55
C LEU A 62 2.16 21.50 -0.22
N THR A 63 1.70 22.76 -0.32
CA THR A 63 0.45 23.10 -1.02
C THR A 63 0.50 22.80 -2.52
N ILE A 64 1.68 22.75 -3.14
CA ILE A 64 1.82 22.35 -4.55
C ILE A 64 1.68 20.84 -4.68
N LEU A 65 2.38 20.08 -3.83
CA LEU A 65 2.33 18.61 -3.82
C LEU A 65 0.94 18.09 -3.44
N GLU A 66 0.31 18.66 -2.43
CA GLU A 66 -1.05 18.32 -2.03
C GLU A 66 -2.04 18.48 -3.19
N ARG A 67 -1.96 19.60 -3.92
CA ARG A 67 -2.83 19.84 -5.08
C ARG A 67 -2.56 18.87 -6.23
N ALA A 68 -1.33 18.43 -6.42
CA ALA A 68 -0.96 17.48 -7.46
C ALA A 68 -1.37 16.04 -7.14
N ILE A 69 -1.24 15.66 -5.86
CA ILE A 69 -1.62 14.34 -5.33
C ILE A 69 -3.14 14.24 -5.17
N ASN A 70 -3.83 15.35 -4.94
CA ASN A 70 -5.28 15.39 -4.91
C ASN A 70 -5.87 14.96 -6.26
N GLY A 71 -6.73 13.94 -6.24
CA GLY A 71 -7.30 13.32 -7.45
C GLY A 71 -6.59 12.04 -7.91
N VAL A 72 -5.65 11.49 -7.13
CA VAL A 72 -5.21 10.11 -7.33
C VAL A 72 -6.39 9.15 -7.06
N GLN A 73 -6.61 8.21 -7.97
CA GLN A 73 -7.70 7.24 -7.89
C GLN A 73 -7.55 6.32 -6.67
N GLY A 74 -8.63 6.16 -5.91
CA GLY A 74 -8.69 5.30 -4.72
C GLY A 74 -8.14 5.96 -3.44
N MET A 75 -7.83 7.26 -3.49
CA MET A 75 -7.45 8.03 -2.29
C MET A 75 -8.67 8.28 -1.41
N GLN A 76 -8.55 7.99 -0.12
CA GLN A 76 -9.58 8.22 0.88
C GLN A 76 -9.36 9.57 1.58
N TYR A 77 -8.15 9.78 2.13
CA TYR A 77 -7.73 11.05 2.71
C TYR A 77 -6.21 11.19 2.65
N MET A 78 -5.74 12.42 2.88
CA MET A 78 -4.33 12.77 2.94
C MET A 78 -4.07 13.55 4.22
N LEU A 79 -2.98 13.19 4.89
CA LEU A 79 -2.43 13.88 6.06
C LEU A 79 -1.12 14.51 5.64
N SER A 80 -0.84 15.71 6.13
CA SER A 80 0.32 16.49 5.73
C SER A 80 0.83 17.27 6.93
N ASP A 81 2.07 17.01 7.32
CA ASP A 81 2.71 17.64 8.46
C ASP A 81 3.99 18.34 8.01
N ALA A 82 4.21 19.55 8.52
CA ALA A 82 5.41 20.34 8.26
C ALA A 82 6.04 20.79 9.57
N THR A 83 7.34 20.53 9.71
CA THR A 83 8.10 20.82 10.93
C THR A 83 9.00 22.03 10.72
N SER A 84 9.20 22.84 11.76
CA SER A 84 10.08 24.02 11.72
C SER A 84 11.57 23.69 11.49
N ALA A 85 11.93 22.39 11.47
CA ALA A 85 13.25 21.89 11.10
C ALA A 85 13.48 21.89 9.57
N GLY A 86 12.47 22.24 8.76
CA GLY A 86 12.55 22.18 7.31
C GLY A 86 12.18 20.81 6.74
N GLU A 87 11.52 19.97 7.52
CA GLU A 87 11.06 18.64 7.12
C GLU A 87 9.55 18.65 6.95
N ALA A 88 9.04 17.94 5.95
CA ALA A 88 7.62 17.69 5.78
C ALA A 88 7.34 16.23 5.39
N SER A 89 6.21 15.73 5.85
CA SER A 89 5.69 14.42 5.49
C SER A 89 4.27 14.54 4.96
N ILE A 90 3.97 13.77 3.93
CA ILE A 90 2.61 13.64 3.39
C ILE A 90 2.27 12.15 3.41
N GLU A 91 1.20 11.78 4.10
CA GLU A 91 0.67 10.42 4.14
C GLU A 91 -0.65 10.37 3.37
N VAL A 92 -0.68 9.58 2.30
CA VAL A 92 -1.87 9.36 1.48
C VAL A 92 -2.45 8.00 1.82
N ILE A 93 -3.69 7.98 2.32
CA ILE A 93 -4.40 6.77 2.73
C ILE A 93 -5.39 6.39 1.64
N PHE A 94 -5.32 5.12 1.21
CA PHE A 94 -6.15 4.58 0.14
C PHE A 94 -7.30 3.72 0.66
N GLU A 95 -8.32 3.56 -0.17
CA GLU A 95 -9.44 2.67 0.11
C GLU A 95 -8.98 1.20 0.22
N PRO A 96 -9.57 0.41 1.14
CA PRO A 96 -9.31 -1.01 1.24
C PRO A 96 -9.62 -1.74 -0.08
N GLY A 97 -8.64 -2.45 -0.63
CA GLY A 97 -8.75 -3.13 -1.92
C GLY A 97 -7.95 -2.47 -3.06
N THR A 98 -7.36 -1.29 -2.82
CA THR A 98 -6.40 -0.68 -3.76
C THR A 98 -5.07 -1.41 -3.72
N ASP A 99 -4.47 -1.69 -4.88
CA ASP A 99 -3.12 -2.25 -4.96
C ASP A 99 -2.07 -1.20 -4.48
N PRO A 100 -1.30 -1.48 -3.42
CA PRO A 100 -0.30 -0.55 -2.89
C PRO A 100 0.79 -0.20 -3.91
N THR A 101 1.17 -1.15 -4.77
CA THR A 101 2.20 -0.96 -5.79
C THR A 101 1.73 0.03 -6.85
N LEU A 102 0.48 -0.12 -7.29
CA LEU A 102 -0.11 0.75 -8.29
C LEU A 102 -0.41 2.15 -7.71
N ALA A 103 -0.84 2.21 -6.45
CA ALA A 103 -1.02 3.47 -5.72
C ALA A 103 0.30 4.25 -5.63
N ALA A 104 1.40 3.59 -5.24
CA ALA A 104 2.72 4.21 -5.16
C ALA A 104 3.17 4.78 -6.51
N VAL A 105 3.01 4.03 -7.61
CA VAL A 105 3.37 4.50 -8.96
C VAL A 105 2.52 5.70 -9.38
N ARG A 106 1.22 5.69 -9.08
CA ARG A 106 0.32 6.82 -9.39
C ARG A 106 0.71 8.07 -8.62
N VAL A 107 0.96 7.96 -7.32
CA VAL A 107 1.42 9.08 -6.48
C VAL A 107 2.76 9.59 -7.00
N LYS A 108 3.73 8.71 -7.25
CA LYS A 108 5.03 9.07 -7.82
C LYS A 108 4.88 9.82 -9.15
N SER A 109 4.06 9.33 -10.07
CA SER A 109 3.85 9.98 -11.36
C SER A 109 3.23 11.38 -11.23
N ARG A 110 2.35 11.59 -10.23
CA ARG A 110 1.81 12.92 -9.92
C ARG A 110 2.85 13.84 -9.33
N VAL A 111 3.68 13.34 -8.41
CA VAL A 111 4.79 14.10 -7.83
C VAL A 111 5.78 14.51 -8.92
N ASP A 112 6.18 13.58 -9.79
CA ASP A 112 7.11 13.82 -10.90
C ASP A 112 6.61 14.92 -11.86
N GLN A 113 5.29 15.08 -12.05
CA GLN A 113 4.70 16.13 -12.89
C GLN A 113 4.87 17.54 -12.31
N VAL A 114 4.95 17.67 -10.98
CA VAL A 114 5.10 18.97 -10.30
C VAL A 114 6.49 19.20 -9.73
N MET A 115 7.41 18.24 -9.86
CA MET A 115 8.82 18.40 -9.46
C MET A 115 9.45 19.68 -10.02
N THR A 116 9.14 20.05 -11.27
CA THR A 116 9.65 21.28 -11.92
C THR A 116 9.18 22.58 -11.23
N ASN A 117 8.07 22.54 -10.50
CA ASN A 117 7.51 23.69 -9.78
C ASN A 117 8.05 23.82 -8.34
N LEU A 118 8.80 22.84 -7.86
CA LEU A 118 9.39 22.84 -6.52
C LEU A 118 10.68 23.65 -6.48
N PRO A 119 11.05 24.22 -5.31
CA PRO A 119 12.35 24.86 -5.15
C PRO A 119 13.51 23.89 -5.46
N PRO A 120 14.60 24.36 -6.09
CA PRO A 120 15.71 23.50 -6.51
C PRO A 120 16.42 22.80 -5.34
N LEU A 121 16.32 23.36 -4.13
CA LEU A 121 16.86 22.77 -2.91
C LEU A 121 16.05 21.54 -2.44
N VAL A 122 14.76 21.46 -2.75
CA VAL A 122 13.91 20.29 -2.47
C VAL A 122 14.07 19.22 -3.55
N GLN A 123 14.24 19.63 -4.81
CA GLN A 123 14.48 18.71 -5.92
C GLN A 123 15.80 17.94 -5.81
N ARG A 124 16.77 18.45 -5.05
CA ARG A 124 18.14 17.92 -4.99
C ARG A 124 18.36 16.96 -3.82
N GLU A 125 17.53 17.04 -2.79
CA GLU A 125 17.61 16.25 -1.57
C GLU A 125 16.46 15.20 -1.48
N GLY A 126 15.59 15.12 -2.50
CA GLY A 126 14.43 14.22 -2.58
C GLY A 126 14.50 13.18 -3.70
#